data_AF-A0A2E2UE87-F1
#
_entry.id   AF-A0A2E2UE87-F1
#
_cell.length_a   1.000
_cell.length_b   1.000
_cell.length_c   1.000
_cell.angle_alpha   90.00
_cell.angle_beta   90.00
_cell.angle_gamma   90.00
#
_symmetry.space_group_name_H-M   'P 1'
#
loop_
_entity.id
_entity.type
_entity.pdbx_description
1 polymer ?
#
loop_
_entity_poly.entity_id
_entity_poly.type
_entity_poly.pdbx_seq_one_letter_code
_entity_poly.pdbx_strand_id
1 'polypeptide(L)'
;MKELAKKYYEAVNDYDPKMVGAMITENYIQHNPFVPTGKQAFLNLLPALEVHKTKILNQRLFQDQNYVIMHHHWTNAQPLGASELSAIHVIRFNSDKLIAEHWNVTSTELDFEGPKEITNKGQTFENKKKIQNLYQGKKLHRIFGEENFVLAIYEEDSSAKYDLFFMENKTIKNQWKIYQYIPTENFKNQNTMFNFNSSF
;
A
#
# COMPACT_ATOMS: atom_id res chain seq x y z
N MET A 1 4.04 4.12 13.94
CA MET A 1 2.78 3.73 13.27
C MET A 1 2.87 2.33 12.67
N LYS A 2 4.07 1.81 12.35
CA LYS A 2 4.27 0.41 11.94
C LYS A 2 3.55 -0.62 12.82
N GLU A 3 3.68 -0.53 14.14
CA GLU A 3 2.97 -1.43 15.06
C GLU A 3 1.43 -1.29 14.99
N LEU A 4 0.91 -0.10 14.73
CA LEU A 4 -0.54 0.10 14.54
C LEU A 4 -1.01 -0.49 13.21
N ALA A 5 -0.22 -0.33 12.15
CA ALA A 5 -0.48 -0.95 10.85
C ALA A 5 -0.43 -2.47 10.93
N LYS A 6 0.48 -3.03 11.75
CA LYS A 6 0.56 -4.45 12.04
C LYS A 6 -0.71 -4.96 12.73
N LYS A 7 -1.10 -4.33 13.84
CA LYS A 7 -2.37 -4.64 14.51
C LYS A 7 -3.57 -4.51 13.58
N TYR A 8 -3.53 -3.57 12.64
CA TYR A 8 -4.57 -3.39 11.65
C TYR A 8 -4.72 -4.58 10.71
N TYR A 9 -3.65 -5.03 10.04
CA TYR A 9 -3.78 -6.20 9.16
C TYR A 9 -3.98 -7.51 9.94
N GLU A 10 -3.53 -7.59 11.20
CA GLU A 10 -3.84 -8.70 12.11
C GLU A 10 -5.34 -8.76 12.41
N ALA A 11 -5.98 -7.62 12.72
CA ALA A 11 -7.42 -7.55 12.92
C ALA A 11 -8.21 -7.89 11.65
N VAL A 12 -7.71 -7.52 10.46
CA VAL A 12 -8.29 -7.95 9.18
C VAL A 12 -8.17 -9.46 9.00
N ASN A 13 -7.02 -10.05 9.36
CA ASN A 13 -6.83 -11.49 9.35
C ASN A 13 -7.75 -12.21 10.34
N ASP A 14 -8.08 -11.60 11.47
CA ASP A 14 -9.02 -12.14 12.46
C ASP A 14 -10.48 -11.84 12.12
N TYR A 15 -10.72 -11.12 11.02
CA TYR A 15 -12.04 -10.68 10.56
C TYR A 15 -12.80 -9.87 11.64
N ASP A 16 -12.10 -9.19 12.55
CA ASP A 16 -12.69 -8.51 13.71
C ASP A 16 -13.20 -7.10 13.32
N PRO A 17 -14.53 -6.92 13.12
CA PRO A 17 -15.06 -5.63 12.69
C PRO A 17 -14.94 -4.55 13.77
N LYS A 18 -14.91 -4.94 15.05
CA LYS A 18 -14.81 -4.00 16.18
C LYS A 18 -13.39 -3.44 16.25
N MET A 19 -12.39 -4.30 16.17
CA MET A 19 -10.98 -3.90 16.21
C MET A 19 -10.63 -3.09 14.97
N VAL A 20 -10.99 -3.56 13.77
CA VAL A 20 -10.82 -2.80 12.51
C VAL A 20 -11.51 -1.43 12.60
N GLY A 21 -12.78 -1.40 13.01
CA GLY A 21 -13.56 -0.16 13.11
C GLY A 21 -13.00 0.85 14.10
N ALA A 22 -12.32 0.40 15.17
CA ALA A 22 -11.68 1.26 16.16
C ALA A 22 -10.35 1.89 15.66
N MET A 23 -9.75 1.34 14.60
CA MET A 23 -8.48 1.81 14.04
C MET A 23 -8.64 2.72 12.82
N ILE A 24 -9.86 2.83 12.26
CA ILE A 24 -10.16 3.60 11.06
C ILE A 24 -11.01 4.83 11.40
N THR A 25 -10.78 5.96 10.74
CA THR A 25 -11.63 7.16 10.88
C THR A 25 -13.01 6.94 10.26
N GLU A 26 -14.05 7.61 10.76
CA GLU A 26 -15.39 7.51 10.18
C GLU A 26 -15.42 7.86 8.68
N ASN A 27 -14.74 8.95 8.33
CA ASN A 27 -14.59 9.48 6.98
C ASN A 27 -13.40 8.91 6.20
N TYR A 28 -13.00 7.66 6.47
CA TYR A 28 -11.87 6.99 5.82
C TYR A 28 -11.95 7.06 4.29
N ILE A 29 -10.91 7.62 3.68
CA ILE A 29 -10.82 7.85 2.24
C ILE A 29 -10.18 6.64 1.56
N GLN A 30 -10.85 6.08 0.57
CA GLN A 30 -10.37 4.95 -0.21
C GLN A 30 -10.01 5.39 -1.63
N HIS A 31 -8.81 5.08 -2.09
CA HIS A 31 -8.32 5.41 -3.43
C HIS A 31 -8.35 4.23 -4.41
N ASN A 32 -8.57 3.01 -3.92
CA ASN A 32 -8.88 1.90 -4.81
C ASN A 32 -10.22 2.16 -5.51
N PRO A 33 -10.27 2.27 -6.84
CA PRO A 33 -11.50 2.62 -7.55
C PRO A 33 -12.60 1.57 -7.42
N PHE A 34 -12.28 0.35 -7.00
CA PHE A 34 -13.22 -0.76 -6.85
C PHE A 34 -13.80 -0.90 -5.44
N VAL A 35 -13.40 -0.04 -4.49
CA VAL A 35 -13.86 -0.09 -3.10
C VAL A 35 -14.47 1.26 -2.71
N PRO A 36 -15.68 1.31 -2.13
CA PRO A 36 -16.25 2.58 -1.69
C PRO A 36 -15.48 3.21 -0.54
N THR A 37 -15.57 4.54 -0.43
CA THR A 37 -15.06 5.32 0.71
C THR A 37 -15.95 5.14 1.94
N GLY A 38 -15.37 5.35 3.13
CA GLY A 38 -16.04 5.28 4.43
C GLY A 38 -15.73 4.01 5.21
N LYS A 39 -15.70 4.13 6.53
CA LYS A 39 -15.42 3.01 7.44
C LYS A 39 -16.35 1.82 7.20
N GLN A 40 -17.66 2.08 7.12
CA GLN A 40 -18.66 1.02 6.97
C GLN A 40 -18.48 0.23 5.66
N ALA A 41 -18.06 0.90 4.58
CA ALA A 41 -17.81 0.24 3.31
C ALA A 41 -16.68 -0.79 3.41
N PHE A 42 -15.62 -0.47 4.15
CA PHE A 42 -14.53 -1.42 4.40
C PHE A 42 -14.95 -2.55 5.35
N LEU A 43 -15.68 -2.24 6.43
CA LEU A 43 -16.18 -3.27 7.36
C LEU A 43 -17.10 -4.28 6.68
N ASN A 44 -17.87 -3.86 5.68
CA ASN A 44 -18.74 -4.75 4.90
C ASN A 44 -17.97 -5.76 4.02
N LEU A 45 -16.64 -5.61 3.85
CA LEU A 45 -15.82 -6.60 3.15
C LEU A 45 -15.47 -7.80 4.05
N LEU A 46 -15.36 -7.60 5.37
CA LEU A 46 -14.86 -8.61 6.30
C LEU A 46 -15.62 -9.94 6.24
N PRO A 47 -16.97 -9.98 6.16
CA PRO A 47 -17.69 -11.27 6.06
C PRO A 47 -17.30 -12.08 4.81
N ALA A 48 -17.06 -11.41 3.67
CA ALA A 48 -16.65 -12.10 2.45
C ALA A 48 -15.23 -12.66 2.57
N LEU A 49 -14.32 -11.92 3.24
CA LEU A 49 -12.97 -12.38 3.55
C LEU A 49 -12.99 -13.58 4.51
N GLU A 50 -13.87 -13.56 5.51
CA GLU A 50 -14.04 -14.64 6.49
C GLU A 50 -14.51 -15.94 5.83
N VAL A 51 -15.56 -15.87 5.01
CA VAL A 51 -16.11 -17.03 4.28
C VAL A 51 -15.04 -17.73 3.45
N HIS A 52 -14.16 -16.96 2.79
CA HIS A 52 -13.10 -17.50 1.95
C HIS A 52 -11.80 -17.77 2.72
N LYS A 53 -11.76 -17.44 4.02
CA LYS A 53 -10.54 -17.50 4.83
C LYS A 53 -9.39 -16.73 4.18
N THR A 54 -9.70 -15.56 3.61
CA THR A 54 -8.71 -14.67 3.01
C THR A 54 -7.72 -14.22 4.08
N LYS A 55 -6.42 -14.30 3.79
CA LYS A 55 -5.36 -13.88 4.73
C LYS A 55 -4.36 -12.97 4.06
N ILE A 56 -3.75 -12.11 4.87
CA ILE A 56 -2.64 -11.23 4.58
C ILE A 56 -1.38 -11.84 5.19
N LEU A 57 -0.40 -12.12 4.36
CA LEU A 57 0.97 -12.43 4.76
C LEU A 57 1.86 -11.22 4.44
N ASN A 58 2.28 -10.51 5.48
CA ASN A 58 3.11 -9.31 5.32
C ASN A 58 4.53 -9.69 4.89
N GLN A 59 5.00 -9.09 3.80
CA GLN A 59 6.34 -9.32 3.27
C GLN A 59 7.30 -8.18 3.62
N ARG A 60 6.83 -6.93 3.57
CA ARG A 60 7.66 -5.72 3.82
C ARG A 60 6.80 -4.66 4.48
N LEU A 61 7.35 -3.94 5.46
CA LEU A 61 6.65 -2.90 6.20
C LEU A 61 7.61 -1.74 6.51
N PHE A 62 7.29 -0.55 6.03
CA PHE A 62 8.08 0.65 6.31
C PHE A 62 7.22 1.90 6.44
N GLN A 63 7.76 2.96 7.03
CA GLN A 63 7.05 4.17 7.38
C GLN A 63 7.79 5.42 6.89
N ASP A 64 7.06 6.34 6.26
CA ASP A 64 7.55 7.67 5.89
C ASP A 64 6.55 8.70 6.42
N GLN A 65 6.99 9.54 7.37
CA GLN A 65 6.13 10.47 8.11
C GLN A 65 4.91 9.77 8.71
N ASN A 66 3.70 10.21 8.38
CA ASN A 66 2.42 9.63 8.81
C ASN A 66 1.86 8.56 7.87
N TYR A 67 2.66 8.08 6.91
CA TYR A 67 2.30 7.00 6.01
C TYR A 67 2.99 5.70 6.41
N VAL A 68 2.29 4.58 6.26
CA VAL A 68 2.86 3.24 6.36
C VAL A 68 2.63 2.50 5.05
N ILE A 69 3.69 1.91 4.54
CA ILE A 69 3.72 1.17 3.28
C ILE A 69 3.89 -0.31 3.62
N MET A 70 3.08 -1.14 2.97
CA MET A 70 3.04 -2.58 3.19
C MET A 70 3.06 -3.30 1.84
N HIS A 71 3.97 -4.26 1.68
CA HIS A 71 3.91 -5.22 0.59
C HIS A 71 3.34 -6.52 1.15
N HIS A 72 2.15 -6.90 0.69
CA HIS A 72 1.38 -8.02 1.19
C HIS A 72 1.22 -9.10 0.12
N HIS A 73 1.25 -10.34 0.57
CA HIS A 73 0.72 -11.49 -0.15
C HIS A 73 -0.67 -11.80 0.41
N TRP A 74 -1.69 -11.71 -0.43
CA TRP A 74 -3.04 -12.12 -0.09
C TRP A 74 -3.26 -13.55 -0.56
N THR A 75 -3.71 -14.42 0.34
CA THR A 75 -4.11 -15.81 0.05
C THR A 75 -5.61 -15.97 0.18
N ASN A 76 -6.18 -16.93 -0.55
CA ASN A 76 -7.62 -17.12 -0.69
C ASN A 76 -8.34 -15.80 -1.05
N ALA A 77 -7.78 -15.09 -2.02
CA ALA A 77 -8.19 -13.74 -2.40
C ALA A 77 -9.40 -13.72 -3.36
N GLN A 78 -10.18 -14.82 -3.46
CA GLN A 78 -11.29 -14.91 -4.41
C GLN A 78 -12.31 -13.76 -4.29
N PRO A 79 -12.65 -13.26 -3.07
CA PRO A 79 -13.48 -12.06 -2.91
C PRO A 79 -12.89 -10.80 -3.56
N LEU A 80 -11.58 -10.80 -3.80
CA LEU A 80 -10.80 -9.71 -4.38
C LEU A 80 -10.47 -9.97 -5.87
N GLY A 81 -10.97 -11.07 -6.46
CA GLY A 81 -10.90 -11.34 -7.89
C GLY A 81 -9.79 -12.30 -8.35
N ALA A 82 -9.00 -12.91 -7.46
CA ALA A 82 -7.98 -13.89 -7.82
C ALA A 82 -7.77 -14.93 -6.70
N SER A 83 -7.08 -16.05 -6.95
CA SER A 83 -6.76 -16.99 -5.87
C SER A 83 -5.75 -16.39 -4.87
N GLU A 84 -4.77 -15.67 -5.39
CA GLU A 84 -3.72 -14.99 -4.65
C GLU A 84 -3.41 -13.64 -5.30
N LEU A 85 -2.98 -12.67 -4.50
CA LEU A 85 -2.56 -11.35 -4.99
C LEU A 85 -1.28 -10.90 -4.30
N SER A 86 -0.38 -10.29 -5.07
CA SER A 86 0.62 -9.38 -4.55
C SER A 86 0.02 -7.98 -4.50
N ALA A 87 0.19 -7.28 -3.37
CA ALA A 87 -0.37 -5.95 -3.20
C ALA A 87 0.59 -5.02 -2.47
N ILE A 88 0.78 -3.81 -3.00
CA ILE A 88 1.42 -2.72 -2.27
C ILE A 88 0.33 -1.80 -1.76
N HIS A 89 0.23 -1.70 -0.44
CA HIS A 89 -0.67 -0.82 0.28
C HIS A 89 0.09 0.38 0.84
N VAL A 90 -0.57 1.53 0.81
CA VAL A 90 -0.15 2.74 1.52
C VAL A 90 -1.32 3.17 2.38
N ILE A 91 -1.10 3.36 3.68
CA ILE A 91 -2.10 3.91 4.60
C ILE A 91 -1.57 5.19 5.23
N ARG A 92 -2.44 6.19 5.42
CA ARG A 92 -2.11 7.42 6.13
C ARG A 92 -2.82 7.47 7.47
N PHE A 93 -2.08 7.85 8.51
CA PHE A 93 -2.60 8.11 9.83
C PHE A 93 -2.92 9.61 10.02
N ASN A 94 -4.00 9.91 10.74
CA ASN A 94 -4.31 11.26 11.23
C ASN A 94 -3.54 11.58 12.54
N SER A 95 -3.80 12.76 13.12
CA SER A 95 -3.22 13.20 14.39
C SER A 95 -3.51 12.23 15.55
N ASP A 96 -4.71 11.64 15.55
CA ASP A 96 -5.21 10.74 16.60
C ASP A 96 -4.74 9.29 16.41
N LYS A 97 -3.84 9.05 15.45
CA LYS A 97 -3.32 7.73 15.08
C LYS A 97 -4.37 6.75 14.59
N LEU A 98 -5.46 7.26 14.01
CA LEU A 98 -6.42 6.48 13.23
C LEU A 98 -6.03 6.49 11.75
N ILE A 99 -6.30 5.38 11.07
CA ILE A 99 -6.12 5.25 9.63
C ILE A 99 -7.20 6.07 8.94
N ALA A 100 -6.78 7.09 8.20
CA ALA A 100 -7.66 8.05 7.58
C ALA A 100 -7.78 7.89 6.07
N GLU A 101 -6.79 7.26 5.43
CA GLU A 101 -6.72 7.19 3.98
C GLU A 101 -5.91 5.98 3.53
N HIS A 102 -6.25 5.42 2.38
CA HIS A 102 -5.68 4.18 1.88
C HIS A 102 -5.59 4.14 0.36
N TRP A 103 -4.44 3.72 -0.14
CA TRP A 103 -4.16 3.43 -1.53
C TRP A 103 -3.64 2.00 -1.66
N ASN A 104 -3.90 1.39 -2.81
CA ASN A 104 -3.22 0.16 -3.18
C ASN A 104 -3.19 -0.04 -4.69
N VAL A 105 -2.29 -0.93 -5.10
CA VAL A 105 -2.33 -1.64 -6.39
C VAL A 105 -2.16 -3.13 -6.12
N THR A 106 -2.72 -3.96 -7.00
CA THR A 106 -2.62 -5.43 -6.91
C THR A 106 -2.16 -6.05 -8.22
N SER A 107 -1.45 -7.18 -8.14
CA SER A 107 -1.09 -8.03 -9.27
C SER A 107 -1.31 -9.51 -8.94
N THR A 108 -1.65 -10.31 -9.96
CA THR A 108 -1.64 -11.78 -9.88
C THR A 108 -0.25 -12.36 -10.11
N GLU A 109 0.71 -11.56 -10.60
CA GLU A 109 2.12 -11.93 -10.65
C GLU A 109 2.70 -11.83 -9.23
N LEU A 110 3.13 -12.97 -8.68
CA LEU A 110 3.64 -13.07 -7.33
C LEU A 110 5.17 -12.99 -7.33
N ASP A 111 5.70 -11.92 -6.76
CA ASP A 111 7.12 -11.76 -6.49
C ASP A 111 7.33 -11.23 -5.06
N PHE A 112 7.76 -12.13 -4.18
CA PHE A 112 8.05 -11.83 -2.78
C PHE A 112 9.49 -12.11 -2.40
N GLU A 113 10.32 -12.56 -3.34
CA GLU A 113 11.73 -12.90 -3.10
C GLU A 113 12.55 -11.68 -2.70
N GLY A 114 13.62 -11.90 -1.94
CA GLY A 114 14.54 -10.85 -1.48
C GLY A 114 14.21 -10.23 -0.10
N PRO A 115 14.85 -9.11 0.25
CA PRO A 115 14.83 -8.57 1.61
C PRO A 115 13.44 -8.16 2.09
N LYS A 116 13.17 -8.46 3.36
CA LYS A 116 11.91 -8.17 4.07
C LYS A 116 12.05 -7.09 5.14
N GLU A 117 13.25 -6.96 5.68
CA GLU A 117 13.56 -6.10 6.82
C GLU A 117 14.50 -4.96 6.43
N ILE A 118 14.42 -3.87 7.19
CA ILE A 118 15.37 -2.75 7.10
C ILE A 118 16.70 -3.18 7.74
N THR A 119 17.83 -2.96 7.06
CA THR A 119 19.16 -3.42 7.54
C THR A 119 20.18 -2.31 7.70
N ASN A 120 19.95 -1.13 7.11
CA ASN A 120 20.83 0.02 7.14
C ASN A 120 20.13 1.22 7.79
N LYS A 121 20.88 2.16 8.36
CA LYS A 121 20.34 3.35 9.02
C LYS A 121 20.99 4.62 8.47
N GLY A 122 20.21 5.67 8.25
CA GLY A 122 20.66 7.01 7.90
C GLY A 122 20.84 7.33 6.42
N GLN A 123 20.32 6.51 5.48
CA GLN A 123 20.48 6.75 4.03
C GLN A 123 19.17 7.09 3.30
N THR A 124 18.07 7.21 4.05
CA THR A 124 16.72 7.46 3.50
C THR A 124 16.69 8.60 2.47
N PHE A 125 17.26 9.77 2.79
CA PHE A 125 17.22 10.94 1.91
C PHE A 125 17.93 10.70 0.58
N GLU A 126 19.17 10.18 0.62
CA GLU A 126 19.96 9.90 -0.58
C GLU A 126 19.31 8.80 -1.44
N ASN A 127 18.74 7.78 -0.80
CA ASN A 127 18.03 6.72 -1.50
C ASN A 127 16.77 7.24 -2.20
N LYS A 128 15.93 8.06 -1.52
CA LYS A 128 14.76 8.71 -2.13
C LYS A 128 15.17 9.59 -3.32
N LYS A 129 16.20 10.43 -3.16
CA LYS A 129 16.72 11.31 -4.23
C LYS A 129 17.24 10.50 -5.43
N LYS A 130 17.97 9.42 -5.18
CA LYS A 130 18.48 8.55 -6.25
C LYS A 130 17.34 7.91 -7.05
N ILE A 131 16.34 7.35 -6.37
CA ILE A 131 15.19 6.75 -7.03
C ILE A 131 14.38 7.80 -7.78
N GLN A 132 14.10 8.96 -7.19
CA GLN A 132 13.39 10.05 -7.86
C GLN A 132 14.03 10.41 -9.21
N ASN A 133 15.36 10.51 -9.28
CA ASN A 133 16.07 10.85 -10.50
C ASN A 133 15.87 9.84 -11.65
N LEU A 134 15.50 8.59 -11.36
CA LEU A 134 15.18 7.58 -12.39
C LEU A 134 13.84 7.86 -13.10
N TYR A 135 12.97 8.69 -12.51
CA TYR A 135 11.65 9.02 -13.04
C TYR A 135 11.61 10.43 -13.65
N GLN A 136 12.76 11.02 -13.98
CA GLN A 136 12.80 12.29 -14.70
C GLN A 136 12.04 12.16 -16.04
N GLY A 137 11.11 13.08 -16.28
CA GLY A 137 10.23 13.05 -17.46
C GLY A 137 8.96 12.19 -17.31
N LYS A 138 8.79 11.46 -16.20
CA LYS A 138 7.55 10.73 -15.89
C LYS A 138 6.64 11.55 -14.98
N LYS A 139 5.34 11.23 -14.99
CA LYS A 139 4.36 11.80 -14.05
C LYS A 139 4.48 11.12 -12.69
N LEU A 140 5.53 11.48 -11.96
CA LEU A 140 5.81 10.98 -10.61
C LEU A 140 4.90 11.68 -9.60
N HIS A 141 4.12 10.91 -8.86
CA HIS A 141 3.17 11.42 -7.87
C HIS A 141 3.75 11.42 -6.46
N ARG A 142 4.51 10.38 -6.10
CA ARG A 142 5.06 10.27 -4.74
C ARG A 142 6.31 9.39 -4.67
N ILE A 143 7.22 9.78 -3.78
CA ILE A 143 8.30 8.91 -3.29
C ILE A 143 8.11 8.75 -1.79
N PHE A 144 8.07 7.50 -1.33
CA PHE A 144 8.17 7.16 0.10
C PHE A 144 9.49 6.46 0.35
N GLY A 145 10.10 6.64 1.52
CA GLY A 145 11.26 5.85 1.89
C GLY A 145 11.51 5.76 3.39
N GLU A 146 12.00 4.59 3.81
CA GLU A 146 12.60 4.36 5.12
C GLU A 146 13.85 3.51 4.91
N GLU A 147 15.00 4.13 5.08
CA GLU A 147 16.30 3.52 4.97
C GLU A 147 16.55 2.80 3.64
N ASN A 148 16.54 1.47 3.63
CA ASN A 148 16.77 0.67 2.42
C ASN A 148 15.55 0.59 1.51
N PHE A 149 14.33 0.79 2.03
CA PHE A 149 13.13 0.69 1.23
C PHE A 149 12.74 2.05 0.66
N VAL A 150 12.48 2.08 -0.64
CA VAL A 150 11.96 3.25 -1.34
C VAL A 150 10.84 2.83 -2.27
N LEU A 151 9.68 3.46 -2.19
CA LEU A 151 8.57 3.24 -3.11
C LEU A 151 8.41 4.47 -4.01
N ALA A 152 8.40 4.26 -5.32
CA ALA A 152 8.01 5.26 -6.31
C ALA A 152 6.60 4.97 -6.83
N ILE A 153 5.73 5.98 -6.79
CA ILE A 153 4.37 5.93 -7.31
C ILE A 153 4.26 6.92 -8.45
N TYR A 154 3.94 6.44 -9.64
CA TYR A 154 3.89 7.23 -10.85
C TYR A 154 2.76 6.77 -11.77
N GLU A 155 2.42 7.64 -12.71
CA GLU A 155 1.39 7.39 -13.72
C GLU A 155 2.03 7.30 -15.10
N GLU A 156 1.68 6.23 -15.82
CA GLU A 156 2.17 5.95 -17.17
C GLU A 156 1.18 4.97 -17.84
N ASP A 157 0.93 5.13 -19.14
CA ASP A 157 0.05 4.24 -19.93
C ASP A 157 -1.32 3.98 -19.28
N SER A 158 -1.98 5.05 -18.80
CA SER A 158 -3.28 4.98 -18.11
C SER A 158 -3.31 4.03 -16.91
N SER A 159 -2.15 3.82 -16.27
CA SER A 159 -1.99 2.92 -15.14
C SER A 159 -1.32 3.63 -13.96
N ALA A 160 -1.74 3.26 -12.75
CA ALA A 160 -1.01 3.55 -11.53
C ALA A 160 0.10 2.51 -11.36
N LYS A 161 1.36 2.95 -11.29
CA LYS A 161 2.53 2.07 -11.20
C LYS A 161 3.27 2.32 -9.89
N TYR A 162 3.57 1.23 -9.18
CA TYR A 162 4.22 1.21 -7.88
C TYR A 162 5.49 0.36 -8.01
N ASP A 163 6.63 1.04 -7.96
CA ASP A 163 7.94 0.39 -7.97
C ASP A 163 8.55 0.48 -6.57
N LEU A 164 8.62 -0.66 -5.88
CA LEU A 164 9.27 -0.78 -4.58
C LEU A 164 10.71 -1.24 -4.77
N PHE A 165 11.65 -0.53 -4.18
CA PHE A 165 13.07 -0.80 -4.25
C PHE A 165 13.62 -1.21 -2.89
N PHE A 166 14.58 -2.14 -2.89
CA PHE A 166 15.52 -2.31 -1.80
C PHE A 166 16.90 -1.82 -2.22
N MET A 167 17.46 -0.91 -1.43
CA MET A 167 18.73 -0.25 -1.66
C MET A 167 19.79 -0.89 -0.77
N GLU A 168 20.98 -1.17 -1.29
CA GLU A 168 22.14 -1.58 -0.50
C GLU A 168 23.40 -0.96 -1.08
N ASN A 169 24.28 -0.41 -0.23
CA ASN A 169 25.52 0.25 -0.65
C ASN A 169 25.28 1.27 -1.78
N LYS A 170 24.20 2.05 -1.66
CA LYS A 170 23.74 3.06 -2.64
C LYS A 170 23.37 2.50 -4.02
N THR A 171 23.16 1.19 -4.15
CA THR A 171 22.71 0.51 -5.38
C THR A 171 21.32 -0.10 -5.20
N ILE A 172 20.56 -0.23 -6.28
CA ILE A 172 19.33 -1.02 -6.27
C ILE A 172 19.73 -2.50 -6.25
N LYS A 173 19.29 -3.24 -5.23
CA LYS A 173 19.50 -4.69 -5.13
C LYS A 173 18.28 -5.48 -5.56
N ASN A 174 17.10 -4.99 -5.22
CA ASN A 174 15.84 -5.61 -5.61
C ASN A 174 14.85 -4.53 -6.03
N GLN A 175 13.95 -4.93 -6.92
CA GLN A 175 12.84 -4.11 -7.38
C GLN A 175 11.61 -5.00 -7.53
N TRP A 176 10.49 -4.58 -6.96
CA TRP A 176 9.18 -5.22 -7.15
C TRP A 176 8.26 -4.21 -7.82
N LYS A 177 7.63 -4.61 -8.91
CA LYS A 177 6.76 -3.75 -9.72
C LYS A 177 5.34 -4.26 -9.66
N ILE A 178 4.41 -3.38 -9.32
CA ILE A 178 2.98 -3.64 -9.43
C ILE A 178 2.35 -2.48 -10.17
N TYR A 179 1.52 -2.80 -11.16
CA TYR A 179 0.72 -1.79 -11.84
C TYR A 179 -0.75 -2.19 -11.81
N GLN A 180 -1.61 -1.18 -11.83
CA GLN A 180 -3.03 -1.35 -11.95
C GLN A 180 -3.56 -0.35 -12.98
N TYR A 181 -4.36 -0.85 -13.92
CA TYR A 181 -5.06 0.02 -14.86
C TYR A 181 -5.99 0.97 -14.10
N ILE A 182 -6.00 2.24 -14.51
CA ILE A 182 -6.93 3.23 -13.97
C ILE A 182 -8.24 3.06 -14.74
N PRO A 183 -9.32 2.54 -14.12
CA PRO A 183 -10.57 2.35 -14.81
C PRO A 183 -11.12 3.70 -15.30
N THR A 184 -11.92 3.66 -16.37
CA THR A 184 -12.60 4.85 -16.93
C THR A 184 -14.09 4.89 -16.57
N GLU A 185 -14.61 3.80 -16.00
CA GLU A 185 -16.02 3.61 -15.63
C GLU A 185 -16.14 2.73 -14.37
N ASN A 186 -17.35 2.63 -13.83
CA ASN A 186 -17.68 1.74 -12.69
C ASN A 186 -16.92 2.04 -11.38
N PHE A 187 -16.47 3.28 -11.19
CA PHE A 187 -15.86 3.71 -9.94
C PHE A 187 -16.83 3.57 -8.75
N LYS A 188 -16.33 3.01 -7.65
CA LYS A 188 -17.04 2.90 -6.36
C LYS A 188 -16.79 4.11 -5.45
N ASN A 189 -15.89 5.01 -5.82
CA ASN A 189 -15.62 6.29 -5.17
C ASN A 189 -15.12 7.31 -6.21
N GLN A 190 -15.01 8.58 -5.84
CA GLN A 190 -14.56 9.67 -6.73
C GLN A 190 -13.12 10.12 -6.46
N ASN A 191 -12.36 9.36 -5.65
CA ASN A 191 -11.00 9.72 -5.29
C ASN A 191 -10.02 9.24 -6.36
N THR A 192 -9.03 10.06 -6.69
CA THR A 192 -7.98 9.67 -7.63
C THR A 192 -7.06 8.61 -7.02
N MET A 193 -6.36 7.80 -7.83
CA MET A 193 -5.37 6.85 -7.30
C MET A 193 -4.08 7.50 -6.77
N PHE A 194 -3.96 8.84 -6.78
CA PHE A 194 -2.69 9.55 -6.61
C PHE A 194 -2.70 10.75 -5.64
N ASN A 195 -3.81 11.02 -4.95
CA ASN A 195 -3.97 12.22 -4.11
C ASN A 195 -3.12 12.21 -2.82
N PHE A 196 -1.80 12.19 -2.93
CA PHE A 196 -0.87 12.25 -1.80
C PHE A 196 -0.61 13.71 -1.41
N ASN A 197 -0.64 14.03 -0.11
CA ASN A 197 -0.27 15.37 0.39
C ASN A 197 1.16 15.70 -0.05
N SER A 198 1.40 16.90 -0.58
CA SER A 198 2.72 17.30 -1.07
C SER A 198 3.77 17.33 0.06
N SER A 199 4.75 16.44 -0.01
CA SER A 199 6.01 16.56 0.73
C SER A 199 6.99 15.55 0.15
N PHE A 200 7.97 16.04 -0.60
CA PHE A 200 9.16 15.25 -0.84
C PHE A 200 9.81 14.86 0.51
#